data_AF-A0A9W5K7K4-F1
#
_entry.id   AF-A0A9W5K7K4-F1
#
_cell.length_a   1.000
_cell.length_b   1.000
_cell.length_c   1.000
_cell.angle_alpha   90.00
_cell.angle_beta   90.00
_cell.angle_gamma   90.00
#
_symmetry.space_group_name_H-M   'P 1'
#
loop_
_entity.id
_entity.type
_entity.pdbx_description
1 polymer ?
#
loop_
_entity_poly.entity_id
_entity_poly.type
_entity_poly.pdbx_seq_one_letter_code
_entity_poly.pdbx_strand_id
1 'polypeptide(L)'
;MNYQNDNNSNIHKSCTCPSPTANSLNVVQTTPSIVSVNSAIPLDTVVNSNGTAISFTPPTTVLLEGGRTYLAIYEVQVIIQPGGNSAGITMYLNNNPIIGSGTSLGYTAGFTSVSAPAIFTTPLGITSTLTVNVGPYSNTLNTLGLTLAVVALT
;
A
#
# COMPACT_ATOMS: atom_id res chain seq x y z
N MET A 1 -15.84 -60.01 -11.75
CA MET A 1 -14.93 -59.25 -10.87
C MET A 1 -14.91 -57.80 -11.35
N ASN A 2 -14.91 -56.89 -10.38
CA ASN A 2 -15.21 -55.45 -10.44
C ASN A 2 -14.76 -54.68 -11.70
N TYR A 3 -15.73 -54.04 -12.36
CA TYR A 3 -15.47 -52.76 -13.01
C TYR A 3 -15.56 -51.67 -11.94
N GLN A 4 -14.42 -51.23 -11.42
CA GLN A 4 -14.34 -49.98 -10.67
C GLN A 4 -14.52 -48.84 -11.68
N ASN A 5 -15.71 -48.23 -11.65
CA ASN A 5 -15.95 -46.98 -12.33
C ASN A 5 -15.38 -45.87 -11.44
N ASP A 6 -14.14 -45.47 -11.71
CA ASP A 6 -13.52 -44.32 -11.06
C ASP A 6 -14.20 -43.04 -11.58
N ASN A 7 -15.39 -42.75 -11.05
CA ASN A 7 -15.98 -41.42 -11.08
C ASN A 7 -15.18 -40.50 -10.16
N ASN A 8 -13.92 -40.24 -10.50
CA ASN A 8 -13.23 -39.09 -9.95
C ASN A 8 -13.65 -37.88 -10.78
N SER A 9 -14.85 -37.37 -10.51
CA SER A 9 -15.15 -35.99 -10.80
C SER A 9 -14.21 -35.16 -9.95
N ASN A 10 -13.02 -34.87 -10.49
CA ASN A 10 -12.22 -33.75 -10.06
C ASN A 10 -13.09 -32.51 -10.33
N ILE A 11 -13.95 -32.21 -9.37
CA ILE A 11 -14.59 -30.92 -9.22
C ILE A 11 -13.41 -30.00 -8.96
N HIS A 12 -12.83 -29.48 -10.04
CA HIS A 12 -11.97 -28.32 -10.00
C HIS A 12 -12.82 -27.25 -9.35
N LYS A 13 -12.67 -27.11 -8.03
CA LYS A 13 -13.23 -26.02 -7.28
C LYS A 13 -12.70 -24.78 -7.99
N SER A 14 -13.57 -24.07 -8.72
CA SER A 14 -13.18 -22.81 -9.37
C SER A 14 -12.51 -21.98 -8.30
N CYS A 15 -11.19 -21.82 -8.42
CA CYS A 15 -10.50 -20.85 -7.61
C CYS A 15 -10.97 -19.52 -8.17
N THR A 16 -11.91 -18.88 -7.49
CA THR A 16 -12.22 -17.48 -7.74
C THR A 16 -11.00 -16.70 -7.28
N CYS A 17 -10.01 -16.58 -8.16
CA CYS A 17 -9.05 -15.51 -8.05
C CYS A 17 -9.88 -14.22 -7.94
N PRO A 18 -9.63 -13.36 -6.95
CA PRO A 18 -10.31 -12.07 -6.89
C PRO A 18 -10.15 -11.40 -8.25
N SER A 19 -11.25 -11.19 -8.97
CA SER A 19 -11.20 -10.37 -10.17
C SER A 19 -10.90 -8.95 -9.66
N PRO A 20 -9.86 -8.26 -10.16
CA PRO A 20 -9.70 -6.85 -9.84
C PRO A 20 -11.03 -6.18 -10.16
N THR A 21 -11.64 -5.55 -9.16
CA THR A 21 -12.82 -4.73 -9.41
C THR A 21 -12.38 -3.55 -10.27
N ALA A 22 -13.31 -2.87 -10.95
CA ALA A 22 -13.01 -1.65 -11.69
C ALA A 22 -12.48 -0.50 -10.81
N ASN A 23 -12.27 -0.70 -9.49
CA ASN A 23 -11.79 0.32 -8.57
C ASN A 23 -10.27 0.22 -8.39
N SER A 24 -9.56 1.20 -8.92
CA SER A 24 -8.10 1.32 -8.77
C SER A 24 -7.69 2.77 -8.71
N LEU A 25 -6.61 3.04 -7.98
CA LEU A 25 -5.99 4.36 -7.87
C LEU A 25 -4.48 4.19 -7.96
N ASN A 26 -3.83 5.06 -8.72
CA ASN A 26 -2.38 5.24 -8.69
C ASN A 26 -2.09 6.72 -8.47
N VAL A 27 -1.41 7.05 -7.38
CA VAL A 27 -1.00 8.42 -7.04
C VAL A 27 0.49 8.45 -6.82
N VAL A 28 1.13 9.51 -7.29
CA VAL A 28 2.57 9.70 -7.17
C VAL A 28 2.90 11.02 -6.49
N GLN A 29 4.05 11.05 -5.84
CA GLN A 29 4.76 12.25 -5.44
C GLN A 29 5.74 12.60 -6.56
N THR A 30 5.55 13.75 -7.18
CA THR A 30 6.46 14.29 -8.20
C THR A 30 7.44 15.31 -7.63
N THR A 31 7.10 15.91 -6.49
CA THR A 31 7.95 16.90 -5.82
C THR A 31 8.67 16.30 -4.62
N PRO A 32 10.02 16.23 -4.61
CA PRO A 32 10.78 15.76 -3.46
C PRO A 32 10.45 16.54 -2.18
N SER A 33 10.41 15.86 -1.04
CA SER A 33 10.07 16.49 0.24
C SER A 33 10.82 15.88 1.43
N ILE A 34 11.15 16.72 2.41
CA ILE A 34 11.68 16.28 3.69
C ILE A 34 10.51 15.93 4.59
N VAL A 35 10.43 14.66 5.01
CA VAL A 35 9.32 14.13 5.80
C VAL A 35 9.83 13.70 7.17
N SER A 36 9.23 14.28 8.20
CA SER A 36 9.49 13.96 9.60
C SER A 36 9.03 12.55 9.97
N VAL A 37 9.65 12.00 11.01
CA VAL A 37 9.26 10.71 11.60
C VAL A 37 7.78 10.73 12.00
N ASN A 38 7.07 9.62 11.79
CA ASN A 38 5.63 9.45 12.04
C ASN A 38 4.71 10.32 11.17
N SER A 39 5.26 11.06 10.20
CA SER A 39 4.47 11.90 9.29
C SER A 39 4.15 11.15 8.00
N ALA A 40 2.99 11.46 7.42
CA ALA A 40 2.61 10.94 6.11
C ALA A 40 3.45 11.59 5.02
N ILE A 41 3.88 10.78 4.05
CA ILE A 41 4.63 11.25 2.87
C ILE A 41 3.62 11.88 1.91
N PRO A 42 3.87 13.11 1.43
CA PRO A 42 2.97 13.76 0.49
C PRO A 42 2.99 13.08 -0.88
N LEU A 43 1.84 13.13 -1.53
CA LEU A 43 1.48 12.68 -2.86
C LEU A 43 0.80 13.88 -3.54
N ASP A 44 1.03 14.08 -4.84
CA ASP A 44 0.55 15.29 -5.53
C ASP A 44 -0.19 15.02 -6.83
N THR A 45 0.04 13.87 -7.47
CA THR A 45 -0.45 13.62 -8.84
C THR A 45 -1.18 12.30 -8.91
N VAL A 46 -2.47 12.34 -9.26
CA VAL A 46 -3.25 11.13 -9.59
C VAL A 46 -2.94 10.74 -11.03
N VAL A 47 -2.27 9.61 -11.23
CA VAL A 47 -1.88 9.09 -12.55
C VAL A 47 -3.00 8.25 -13.16
N ASN A 48 -3.71 7.50 -12.32
CA ASN A 48 -4.84 6.68 -12.74
C ASN A 48 -5.89 6.65 -11.62
N SER A 49 -7.16 6.76 -12.00
CA SER A 49 -8.29 6.55 -11.10
C SER A 49 -9.43 5.91 -11.88
N ASN A 50 -9.94 4.80 -11.37
CA ASN A 50 -11.08 4.09 -11.93
C ASN A 50 -12.03 3.70 -10.80
N GLY A 51 -13.32 3.73 -11.07
CA GLY A 51 -14.37 3.46 -10.09
C GLY A 51 -14.56 4.60 -9.09
N THR A 52 -15.31 4.32 -8.02
CA THR A 52 -15.70 5.31 -6.99
C THR A 52 -15.37 4.84 -5.57
N ALA A 53 -14.95 3.58 -5.39
CA ALA A 53 -14.64 3.04 -4.08
C ALA A 53 -13.32 3.57 -3.49
N ILE A 54 -12.47 4.18 -4.34
CA ILE A 54 -11.17 4.72 -3.97
C ILE A 54 -11.10 6.16 -4.46
N SER A 55 -10.72 7.10 -3.59
CA SER A 55 -10.46 8.49 -3.98
C SER A 55 -9.25 9.04 -3.23
N PHE A 56 -8.73 10.19 -3.69
CA PHE A 56 -7.55 10.82 -3.10
C PHE A 56 -7.89 12.21 -2.60
N THR A 57 -7.48 12.48 -1.36
CA THR A 57 -7.52 13.78 -0.71
C THR A 57 -6.09 14.23 -0.47
N PRO A 58 -5.55 15.09 -1.35
CA PRO A 58 -4.21 15.63 -1.20
C PRO A 58 -4.01 16.32 0.16
N PRO A 59 -2.78 16.36 0.70
CA PRO A 59 -1.58 15.83 0.07
C PRO A 59 -1.26 14.37 0.43
N THR A 60 -1.99 13.69 1.32
CA THR A 60 -1.46 12.43 1.90
C THR A 60 -2.45 11.27 1.95
N THR A 61 -3.74 11.54 1.72
CA THR A 61 -4.78 10.63 2.20
C THR A 61 -5.51 9.98 1.05
N VAL A 62 -5.50 8.66 1.00
CA VAL A 62 -6.41 7.88 0.14
C VAL A 62 -7.64 7.51 0.96
N LEU A 63 -8.82 7.79 0.41
CA LEU A 63 -10.10 7.40 0.98
C LEU A 63 -10.56 6.09 0.35
N LEU A 64 -11.00 5.17 1.20
CA LEU A 64 -11.41 3.82 0.83
C LEU A 64 -12.82 3.56 1.32
N GLU A 65 -13.70 3.08 0.43
CA GLU A 65 -15.04 2.61 0.80
C GLU A 65 -14.95 1.49 1.85
N GLY A 66 -15.86 1.52 2.82
CA GLY A 66 -15.94 0.55 3.90
C GLY A 66 -16.42 -0.82 3.45
N GLY A 67 -15.99 -1.87 4.16
CA GLY A 67 -16.45 -3.25 3.92
C GLY A 67 -15.81 -3.95 2.73
N ARG A 68 -14.68 -3.44 2.22
CA ARG A 68 -13.98 -4.00 1.06
C ARG A 68 -12.57 -4.43 1.42
N THR A 69 -12.07 -5.42 0.67
CA THR A 69 -10.66 -5.81 0.73
C THR A 69 -9.88 -5.07 -0.35
N TYR A 70 -8.74 -4.52 0.02
CA TYR A 70 -7.84 -3.78 -0.86
C TYR A 70 -6.47 -4.43 -0.89
N LEU A 71 -5.81 -4.35 -2.04
CA LEU A 71 -4.37 -4.48 -2.19
C LEU A 71 -3.79 -3.07 -2.36
N ALA A 72 -2.86 -2.69 -1.49
CA ALA A 72 -2.08 -1.47 -1.65
C ALA A 72 -0.60 -1.82 -1.79
N ILE A 73 0.11 -1.10 -2.66
CA ILE A 73 1.55 -1.23 -2.85
C ILE A 73 2.13 0.17 -2.87
N TYR A 74 3.13 0.43 -2.04
CA TYR A 74 3.94 1.63 -2.18
C TYR A 74 5.34 1.27 -2.67
N GLU A 75 5.96 2.21 -3.38
CA GLU A 75 7.40 2.28 -3.61
C GLU A 75 7.85 3.71 -3.33
N VAL A 76 8.81 3.87 -2.41
CA VAL A 76 9.38 5.18 -2.05
C VAL A 76 10.87 5.17 -2.33
N GLN A 77 11.32 6.16 -3.06
CA GLN A 77 12.73 6.49 -3.21
C GLN A 77 13.11 7.50 -2.11
N VAL A 78 14.14 7.18 -1.34
CA VAL A 78 14.59 7.99 -0.20
C VAL A 78 16.09 8.27 -0.24
N ILE A 79 16.48 9.38 0.37
CA ILE A 79 17.86 9.65 0.74
C ILE A 79 17.96 9.64 2.27
N ILE A 80 18.84 8.79 2.78
CA ILE A 80 19.30 8.86 4.17
C ILE A 80 20.46 9.86 4.19
N GLN A 81 20.27 10.98 4.87
CA GLN A 81 21.30 12.01 5.01
C GLN A 81 22.52 11.48 5.80
N PRO A 82 23.72 12.05 5.61
CA PRO A 82 24.88 11.76 6.46
C PRO A 82 24.52 11.90 7.95
N GLY A 83 24.78 10.86 8.74
CA GLY A 83 24.40 10.78 10.17
C GLY A 83 23.00 10.22 10.46
N GLY A 84 22.20 9.94 9.42
CA GLY A 84 20.99 9.12 9.52
C GLY A 84 21.35 7.63 9.60
N ASN A 85 20.57 6.88 10.37
CA ASN A 85 20.85 5.48 10.71
C ASN A 85 19.77 4.52 10.19
N SER A 86 18.56 5.02 9.89
CA SER A 86 17.47 4.17 9.43
C SER A 86 16.43 4.90 8.59
N ALA A 87 15.89 4.18 7.62
CA ALA A 87 14.68 4.54 6.89
C ALA A 87 13.66 3.43 7.06
N GLY A 88 12.55 3.73 7.71
CA GLY A 88 11.40 2.84 7.81
C GLY A 88 10.18 3.49 7.20
N ILE A 89 9.41 2.75 6.42
CA ILE A 89 8.17 3.22 5.80
C ILE A 89 7.07 2.21 6.11
N THR A 90 5.88 2.69 6.48
CA THR A 90 4.75 1.83 6.87
C THR A 90 3.44 2.43 6.39
N MET A 91 2.50 1.60 5.93
CA MET A 91 1.14 2.04 5.64
C MET A 91 0.29 2.08 6.90
N TYR A 92 -0.59 3.07 7.00
CA TYR A 92 -1.54 3.21 8.10
C TYR A 92 -2.96 3.21 7.55
N LEU A 93 -3.82 2.37 8.14
CA LEU A 93 -5.25 2.36 7.92
C LEU A 93 -5.94 2.96 9.14
N ASN A 94 -6.70 4.05 8.97
CA ASN A 94 -7.37 4.75 10.08
C ASN A 94 -6.40 5.03 11.24
N ASN A 95 -5.21 5.54 10.92
CA ASN A 95 -4.11 5.81 11.85
C ASN A 95 -3.55 4.57 12.62
N ASN A 96 -3.88 3.36 12.20
CA ASN A 96 -3.30 2.12 12.72
C ASN A 96 -2.33 1.52 11.71
N PRO A 97 -1.12 1.10 12.11
CA PRO A 97 -0.16 0.51 11.19
C PRO A 97 -0.70 -0.80 10.63
N ILE A 98 -0.61 -0.96 9.30
CA ILE A 98 -1.02 -2.20 8.64
C ILE A 98 0.11 -3.21 8.81
N ILE A 99 -0.19 -4.33 9.47
CA ILE A 99 0.77 -5.39 9.71
C ILE A 99 1.31 -5.92 8.37
N GLY A 100 2.64 -6.06 8.26
CA GLY A 100 3.31 -6.54 7.05
C GLY A 100 3.58 -5.47 5.98
N SER A 101 3.07 -4.24 6.15
CA SER A 101 3.37 -3.12 5.23
C SER A 101 4.66 -2.37 5.56
N GLY A 102 5.28 -2.68 6.69
CA GLY A 102 6.48 -2.01 7.16
C GLY A 102 7.72 -2.50 6.42
N THR A 103 8.51 -1.57 5.90
CA THR A 103 9.88 -1.81 5.44
C THR A 103 10.85 -1.09 6.37
N SER A 104 12.06 -1.61 6.50
CA SER A 104 13.15 -0.93 7.16
C SER A 104 14.47 -1.19 6.44
N LEU A 105 15.29 -0.16 6.38
CA LEU A 105 16.67 -0.23 5.93
C LEU A 105 17.57 0.26 7.06
N GLY A 106 18.51 -0.60 7.47
CA GLY A 106 19.60 -0.22 8.37
C GLY A 106 20.90 -0.14 7.57
N TYR A 107 21.31 1.05 7.14
CA TYR A 107 22.56 1.22 6.40
C TYR A 107 23.04 2.68 6.31
N THR A 108 24.31 2.83 5.91
CA THR A 108 25.07 4.06 5.69
C THR A 108 24.43 4.97 4.63
N ALA A 109 24.50 6.29 4.85
CA ALA A 109 23.94 7.36 4.03
C ALA A 109 24.01 7.12 2.51
N GLY A 110 22.93 7.44 1.80
CA GLY A 110 22.84 7.23 0.36
C GLY A 110 21.41 7.20 -0.18
N PHE A 111 21.31 6.96 -1.48
CA PHE A 111 20.06 6.80 -2.21
C PHE A 111 19.62 5.34 -2.18
N THR A 112 18.34 5.10 -1.95
CA THR A 112 17.76 3.76 -1.93
C THR A 112 16.26 3.83 -2.19
N SER A 113 15.65 2.68 -2.44
CA SER A 113 14.19 2.54 -2.54
C SER A 113 13.68 1.44 -1.64
N VAL A 114 12.48 1.63 -1.10
CA VAL A 114 11.76 0.64 -0.32
C VAL A 114 10.34 0.48 -0.85
N SER A 115 9.85 -0.74 -0.82
CA SER A 115 8.49 -1.05 -1.27
C SER A 115 7.90 -2.17 -0.44
N ALA A 116 6.62 -2.09 -0.14
CA ALA A 116 5.88 -3.22 0.39
C ALA A 116 4.44 -3.26 -0.11
N PRO A 117 3.93 -4.47 -0.41
CA PRO A 117 2.50 -4.69 -0.58
C PRO A 117 1.83 -4.88 0.78
N ALA A 118 0.53 -4.59 0.85
CA ALA A 118 -0.34 -5.04 1.93
C ALA A 118 -1.74 -5.34 1.40
N ILE A 119 -2.33 -6.41 1.94
CA ILE A 119 -3.74 -6.73 1.73
C ILE A 119 -4.46 -6.53 3.07
N PHE A 120 -5.53 -5.76 3.05
CA PHE A 120 -6.29 -5.44 4.26
C PHE A 120 -7.76 -5.19 3.92
N THR A 121 -8.61 -5.29 4.94
CA THR A 121 -10.06 -5.09 4.79
C THR A 121 -10.49 -3.87 5.61
N THR A 122 -11.29 -3.00 5.00
CA THR A 122 -11.86 -1.83 5.69
C THR A 122 -13.09 -2.23 6.51
N PRO A 123 -13.35 -1.57 7.65
CA PRO A 123 -14.57 -1.80 8.42
C PRO A 123 -15.83 -1.46 7.60
N LEU A 124 -16.94 -2.18 7.85
CA LEU A 124 -18.21 -1.98 7.16
C LEU A 124 -18.82 -0.60 7.49
N GLY A 125 -19.40 0.05 6.46
CA GLY A 125 -20.22 1.25 6.63
C GLY A 125 -19.49 2.55 6.94
N ILE A 126 -18.16 2.54 7.00
CA ILE A 126 -17.34 3.75 7.21
C ILE A 126 -16.25 3.88 6.14
N THR A 127 -16.07 5.10 5.64
CA THR A 127 -14.90 5.41 4.81
C THR A 127 -13.64 5.29 5.66
N SER A 128 -12.66 4.55 5.17
CA SER A 128 -11.35 4.42 5.81
C SER A 128 -10.31 5.31 5.15
N THR A 129 -9.30 5.72 5.91
CA THR A 129 -8.17 6.51 5.43
C THR A 129 -6.93 5.63 5.34
N LEU A 130 -6.25 5.69 4.20
CA LEU A 130 -4.95 5.06 3.98
C LEU A 130 -3.90 6.15 3.79
N THR A 131 -2.80 6.06 4.53
CA THR A 131 -1.61 6.90 4.38
C THR A 131 -0.34 6.05 4.35
N VAL A 132 0.71 6.57 3.72
CA VAL A 132 2.07 5.99 3.78
C VAL A 132 2.92 6.93 4.64
N ASN A 133 3.52 6.41 5.71
CA ASN A 133 4.22 7.22 6.68
C ASN A 133 5.68 6.80 6.81
N VAL A 134 6.52 7.77 7.17
CA VAL A 134 7.84 7.48 7.74
C VAL A 134 7.62 6.83 9.10
N GLY A 135 8.09 5.59 9.25
CA GLY A 135 7.87 4.76 10.42
C GLY A 135 8.60 5.26 11.69
N PRO A 136 8.17 4.81 12.88
CA PRO A 136 8.60 5.35 14.17
C PRO A 136 10.08 5.15 14.53
N TYR A 137 10.75 4.16 13.92
CA TYR A 137 12.16 3.85 14.17
C TYR A 137 13.07 4.37 13.03
N SER A 138 12.67 5.47 12.39
CA SER A 138 13.38 6.09 11.26
C SER A 138 14.00 7.42 11.67
N ASN A 139 14.93 7.92 10.85
CA ASN A 139 15.25 9.34 10.82
C ASN A 139 14.23 10.12 9.99
N THR A 140 14.34 11.45 10.02
CA THR A 140 13.71 12.30 9.00
C THR A 140 14.29 11.93 7.63
N LEU A 141 13.44 11.75 6.62
CA LEU A 141 13.83 11.27 5.30
C LEU A 141 13.59 12.33 4.24
N ASN A 142 14.50 12.44 3.28
CA ASN A 142 14.19 13.11 2.03
C ASN A 142 13.58 12.08 1.08
N THR A 143 12.32 12.26 0.75
CA THR A 143 11.57 11.44 -0.21
C THR A 143 11.72 12.08 -1.59
N LEU A 144 12.24 11.32 -2.55
CA LEU A 144 12.43 11.81 -3.93
C LEU A 144 11.26 11.47 -4.84
N GLY A 145 10.48 10.49 -4.43
CA GLY A 145 9.28 10.04 -5.10
C GLY A 145 8.65 8.92 -4.29
N LEU A 146 7.33 8.92 -4.28
CA LEU A 146 6.49 7.87 -3.73
C LEU A 146 5.49 7.53 -4.84
N THR A 147 5.34 6.26 -5.15
CA THR A 147 4.21 5.74 -5.92
C THR A 147 3.34 4.91 -4.99
N LEU A 148 2.04 5.19 -4.94
CA LEU A 148 1.05 4.42 -4.20
C LEU A 148 -0.01 3.91 -5.18
N ALA A 149 -0.05 2.60 -5.36
CA ALA A 149 -1.09 1.92 -6.11
C ALA A 149 -2.05 1.21 -5.15
N VAL A 150 -3.35 1.38 -5.36
CA VAL A 150 -4.41 0.74 -4.57
C VAL A 150 -5.45 0.14 -5.49
N VAL A 151 -5.88 -1.09 -5.22
CA VAL A 151 -6.91 -1.79 -5.99
C VAL A 151 -7.89 -2.46 -5.03
N ALA A 152 -9.19 -2.36 -5.29
CA ALA A 152 -10.19 -3.13 -4.54
C ALA A 152 -10.35 -4.53 -5.15
N LEU A 153 -10.30 -5.55 -4.30
CA LEU A 153 -10.29 -6.96 -4.70
C LEU A 153 -11.69 -7.59 -4.75
N THR A 154 -12.69 -6.96 -4.13
CA THR A 154 -14.08 -7.44 -4.02
C THR A 154 -15.06 -6.28 -3.88
#